data_AF-A0A0H5QGU2-F1
#
_entry.id   AF-A0A0H5QGU2-F1
#
_cell.length_a   1.000
_cell.length_b   1.000
_cell.length_c   1.000
_cell.angle_alpha   90.00
_cell.angle_beta   90.00
_cell.angle_gamma   90.00
#
_symmetry.space_group_name_H-M   'P 1'
#
loop_
_entity.id
_entity.type
_entity.pdbx_description
1 polymer ?
#
loop_
_entity_poly.entity_id
_entity_poly.type
_entity_poly.pdbx_seq_one_letter_code
_entity_poly.pdbx_strand_id
1 'polypeptide(L)'
;MFAGQEAFKCMANCLDNEALEGAALDRCSRRCTELLERVKHAVEHDMNELQERVSRGVQLCNDQATDMLGERSEPDPAMRERAEKFADECAAKSLKSHTSFISAIQQRVSRIVE
;
A
#
# COMPACT_ATOMS: atom_id res chain seq x y z
N MET A 1 -19.78 6.71 -3.51
CA MET A 1 -20.29 7.45 -2.35
C MET A 1 -19.15 7.55 -1.34
N PHE A 2 -18.87 8.71 -0.74
CA PHE A 2 -17.74 8.85 0.18
C PHE A 2 -18.10 8.23 1.54
N ALA A 3 -17.54 7.06 1.85
CA ALA A 3 -17.82 6.31 3.09
C ALA A 3 -17.71 7.15 4.37
N GLY A 4 -16.81 8.15 4.40
CA GLY A 4 -16.69 9.06 5.55
C GLY A 4 -17.94 9.93 5.79
N GLN A 5 -18.60 10.43 4.74
CA GLN A 5 -19.80 11.26 4.90
C GLN A 5 -20.97 10.44 5.45
N GLU A 6 -21.09 9.18 5.05
CA GLU A 6 -22.12 8.27 5.56
C GLU A 6 -21.84 7.88 7.01
N ALA A 7 -20.57 7.64 7.37
CA ALA A 7 -20.17 7.38 8.74
C ALA A 7 -20.57 8.52 9.69
N PHE A 8 -20.31 9.77 9.30
CA PHE A 8 -20.69 10.94 10.12
C PHE A 8 -22.21 11.10 10.25
N LYS A 9 -22.98 10.89 9.16
CA LYS A 9 -24.45 10.90 9.22
C LYS A 9 -24.99 9.78 10.11
N CYS A 10 -24.42 8.58 10.03
CA CYS A 10 -24.78 7.47 10.90
C CYS A 10 -24.51 7.80 12.38
N MET A 11 -23.36 8.38 12.69
CA MET A 11 -23.03 8.78 14.07
C MET A 11 -23.99 9.84 14.61
N ALA A 12 -24.38 10.82 13.80
CA ALA A 12 -25.41 11.80 14.17
C ALA A 12 -26.73 11.11 14.51
N ASN A 13 -27.21 10.19 13.66
CA ASN A 13 -28.44 9.43 13.92
C ASN A 13 -28.35 8.59 15.21
N CYS A 14 -27.17 8.06 15.56
CA CYS A 14 -26.97 7.35 16.82
C CYS A 14 -27.11 8.30 18.03
N LEU A 15 -26.60 9.52 17.92
CA LEU A 15 -26.65 10.55 18.98
C LEU A 15 -28.04 11.16 19.15
N ASP A 16 -28.79 11.30 18.05
CA ASP A 16 -30.16 11.83 18.06
C ASP A 16 -31.19 10.82 18.61
N ASN A 17 -30.79 9.57 18.84
CA ASN A 17 -31.65 8.54 19.40
C ASN A 17 -31.59 8.54 20.92
N GLU A 18 -32.54 9.23 21.56
CA GLU A 18 -32.66 9.34 23.02
C GLU A 18 -32.81 7.99 23.75
N ALA A 19 -33.18 6.91 23.05
CA ALA A 19 -33.27 5.57 23.64
C ALA A 19 -31.91 4.85 23.72
N LEU A 20 -30.87 5.37 23.07
CA LEU A 20 -29.52 4.81 23.09
C LEU A 20 -28.66 5.54 24.12
N GLU A 21 -28.29 4.84 25.19
CA GLU A 21 -27.38 5.37 26.21
C GLU A 21 -26.20 4.43 26.49
N GLY A 22 -25.13 4.99 27.03
CA GLY A 22 -23.93 4.26 27.46
C GLY A 22 -23.44 3.26 26.41
N ALA A 23 -23.38 1.98 26.79
CA ALA A 23 -22.85 0.93 25.93
C ALA A 23 -23.67 0.71 24.63
N ALA A 24 -24.96 1.07 24.61
CA ALA A 24 -25.78 0.94 23.41
C ALA A 24 -25.42 2.01 22.37
N LEU A 25 -25.18 3.24 22.83
CA LEU A 25 -24.70 4.34 22.00
C LEU A 25 -23.30 4.06 21.44
N ASP A 26 -22.37 3.57 22.28
CA ASP A 26 -21.01 3.19 21.84
C ASP A 26 -21.02 2.09 20.76
N ARG A 27 -21.91 1.11 20.88
CA ARG A 27 -22.06 0.07 19.84
C ARG A 27 -22.69 0.63 18.56
N CYS A 28 -23.57 1.62 18.66
CA CYS A 28 -24.13 2.29 17.49
C CYS A 28 -23.04 3.07 16.75
N SER A 29 -22.31 3.94 17.45
CA SER A 29 -21.25 4.76 16.87
C SER A 29 -20.13 3.93 16.24
N ARG A 30 -19.70 2.84 16.89
CA ARG A 30 -18.68 1.93 16.32
C ARG A 30 -19.10 1.30 15.00
N ARG A 31 -20.37 0.95 14.83
CA ARG A 31 -20.87 0.37 13.56
C ARG A 31 -20.82 1.38 12.42
N CYS A 32 -20.94 2.67 12.73
CA CYS A 32 -20.86 3.73 11.72
C CYS A 32 -19.46 3.85 11.10
N THR A 33 -18.39 3.51 11.84
CA THR A 33 -17.00 3.61 11.36
C THR A 33 -16.38 2.26 10.99
N GLU A 34 -17.08 1.15 11.23
CA GLU A 34 -16.56 -0.19 11.00
C GLU A 34 -16.11 -0.41 9.55
N LEU A 35 -16.92 0.04 8.58
CA LEU A 35 -16.57 0.00 7.17
C LEU A 35 -15.29 0.81 6.87
N LEU A 36 -15.17 2.00 7.45
CA LEU A 36 -14.03 2.87 7.26
C LEU A 36 -12.74 2.25 7.82
N GLU A 37 -12.81 1.64 9.01
CA GLU A 37 -11.67 0.93 9.60
C GLU A 37 -11.25 -0.28 8.76
N ARG A 38 -12.20 -1.04 8.21
CA ARG A 38 -11.90 -2.16 7.30
C ARG A 38 -11.19 -1.69 6.03
N VAL A 39 -11.67 -0.61 5.41
CA VAL A 39 -11.01 -0.01 4.23
C VAL A 39 -9.61 0.48 4.58
N LYS A 40 -9.48 1.21 5.69
CA LYS A 40 -8.19 1.73 6.17
C LYS A 40 -7.18 0.60 6.37
N HIS A 41 -7.55 -0.44 7.09
CA HIS A 41 -6.67 -1.59 7.33
C HIS A 41 -6.27 -2.31 6.03
N ALA A 42 -7.21 -2.48 5.09
CA ALA A 42 -6.90 -3.09 3.80
C ALA A 42 -5.88 -2.25 3.01
N VAL A 43 -6.06 -0.93 2.96
CA VAL A 43 -5.13 -0.02 2.27
C VAL A 43 -3.77 0.00 2.96
N GLU A 44 -3.72 0.10 4.29
CA GLU A 44 -2.47 0.09 5.06
C GLU A 44 -1.68 -1.21 4.82
N HIS A 45 -2.37 -2.35 4.87
CA HIS A 45 -1.76 -3.65 4.62
C HIS A 45 -1.19 -3.73 3.20
N ASP A 46 -1.98 -3.39 2.19
CA ASP A 46 -1.55 -3.49 0.79
C ASP A 46 -0.43 -2.48 0.48
N MET A 47 -0.45 -1.28 1.06
CA MET A 47 0.64 -0.31 0.91
C MET A 47 1.95 -0.80 1.53
N ASN A 48 1.89 -1.50 2.66
CA ASN A 48 3.07 -2.12 3.25
C ASN A 48 3.60 -3.24 2.34
N GLU A 49 2.72 -4.10 1.83
CA GLU A 49 3.11 -5.17 0.90
C GLU A 49 3.76 -4.61 -0.38
N LEU A 50 3.22 -3.53 -0.93
CA LEU A 50 3.79 -2.85 -2.09
C LEU A 50 5.19 -2.29 -1.80
N GLN A 51 5.37 -1.63 -0.66
CA GLN A 51 6.68 -1.09 -0.24
C GLN A 51 7.72 -2.19 -0.11
N GLU A 52 7.37 -3.31 0.51
CA GLU A 52 8.28 -4.45 0.63
C GLU A 52 8.66 -5.05 -0.73
N ARG A 53 7.69 -5.20 -1.65
CA ARG A 53 7.93 -5.70 -3.00
C ARG A 53 8.88 -4.79 -3.77
N VAL A 54 8.66 -3.47 -3.70
CA VAL A 54 9.54 -2.47 -4.32
C VAL A 54 10.94 -2.53 -3.74
N SER A 55 11.07 -2.54 -2.41
CA SER A 55 12.37 -2.61 -1.72
C SER A 55 13.15 -3.86 -2.13
N ARG A 56 12.51 -5.04 -2.12
CA ARG A 56 13.13 -6.28 -2.60
C ARG A 56 13.51 -6.23 -4.08
N GLY A 57 12.68 -5.62 -4.91
CA GLY A 57 12.97 -5.46 -6.33
C GLY A 57 14.21 -4.61 -6.59
N VAL A 58 14.34 -3.46 -5.90
CA VAL A 58 15.53 -2.60 -5.99
C VAL A 58 16.77 -3.33 -5.46
N GLN A 59 16.65 -4.02 -4.34
CA GLN A 59 17.76 -4.79 -3.77
C GLN A 59 18.25 -5.88 -4.74
N LEU A 60 17.34 -6.65 -5.34
CA LEU A 60 17.70 -7.65 -6.35
C LEU A 60 18.43 -7.04 -7.55
N CYS A 61 18.01 -5.87 -8.02
CA CYS A 61 18.68 -5.17 -9.11
C CYS A 61 20.10 -4.72 -8.72
N ASN A 62 20.29 -4.25 -7.49
CA ASN A 62 21.60 -3.88 -6.97
C ASN A 62 22.52 -5.10 -6.81
N ASP A 63 21.98 -6.22 -6.34
CA ASP A 63 22.72 -7.48 -6.20
C ASP A 63 23.20 -7.95 -7.59
N GLN A 64 22.31 -7.95 -8.59
CA GLN A 64 22.64 -8.29 -9.97
C GLN A 64 23.67 -7.34 -10.59
N ALA A 65 23.57 -6.04 -10.32
CA ALA A 65 24.56 -5.06 -10.77
C ALA A 65 25.94 -5.30 -10.11
N THR A 66 25.95 -5.68 -8.84
CA THR A 66 27.17 -6.06 -8.11
C THR A 66 27.79 -7.32 -8.71
N ASP A 67 26.98 -8.32 -9.01
CA ASP A 67 27.43 -9.56 -9.67
C ASP A 67 28.05 -9.28 -11.05
N MET A 68 27.54 -8.29 -11.79
CA MET A 68 28.14 -7.87 -13.07
C MET A 68 29.55 -7.29 -12.92
N LEU A 69 29.88 -6.68 -11.78
CA LEU A 69 31.22 -6.16 -11.50
C LEU A 69 32.18 -7.29 -11.07
N GLY A 70 31.65 -8.40 -10.55
CA GLY A 70 32.40 -9.56 -10.05
C GLY A 70 33.28 -9.23 -8.84
N GLU A 71 34.17 -10.16 -8.45
CA GLU A 71 35.08 -10.00 -7.30
C GLU A 71 36.27 -9.04 -7.57
N ARG A 72 36.21 -8.20 -8.60
CA ARG A 72 37.32 -7.31 -8.95
C ARG A 72 37.45 -6.21 -7.90
N SER A 73 38.64 -6.10 -7.30
CA SER A 73 38.96 -5.08 -6.29
C SER A 73 38.77 -3.65 -6.80
N GLU A 74 38.97 -3.42 -8.10
CA GLU A 74 38.65 -2.16 -8.79
C GLU A 74 38.08 -2.44 -10.19
N PRO A 75 36.76 -2.33 -10.39
CA PRO A 75 36.18 -2.39 -11.73
C PRO A 75 36.53 -1.12 -12.54
N ASP A 76 36.84 -1.31 -13.82
CA ASP A 76 36.98 -0.23 -14.83
C ASP A 76 35.78 0.73 -14.77
N PRO A 77 35.98 2.06 -14.79
CA PRO A 77 34.92 3.05 -14.88
C PRO A 77 33.80 2.71 -15.87
N ALA A 78 34.13 2.18 -17.06
CA ALA A 78 33.14 1.81 -18.06
C ALA A 78 32.24 0.62 -17.64
N MET A 79 32.75 -0.28 -16.79
CA MET A 79 31.94 -1.37 -16.21
C MET A 79 31.05 -0.85 -15.08
N ARG A 80 31.54 0.10 -14.26
CA ARG A 80 30.74 0.74 -13.20
C ARG A 80 29.54 1.46 -13.79
N GLU A 81 29.76 2.28 -14.82
CA GLU A 81 28.69 2.98 -15.52
C GLU A 81 27.65 2.02 -16.11
N ARG A 82 28.08 0.88 -16.67
CA ARG A 82 27.15 -0.14 -17.19
C ARG A 82 26.34 -0.81 -16.08
N ALA A 83 26.96 -1.12 -14.94
CA ALA A 83 26.29 -1.73 -13.80
C ALA A 83 25.26 -0.77 -13.17
N GLU A 84 25.63 0.50 -13.00
CA GLU A 84 24.72 1.56 -12.52
C GLU A 84 23.52 1.71 -13.46
N LYS A 85 23.77 1.83 -14.78
CA LYS A 85 22.69 1.91 -15.77
C LYS A 85 21.79 0.69 -15.76
N PHE A 86 22.36 -0.51 -15.60
CA PHE A 86 21.59 -1.73 -15.46
C PHE A 86 20.71 -1.70 -14.21
N ALA A 87 21.25 -1.28 -13.05
CA ALA A 87 20.50 -1.18 -11.81
C ALA A 87 19.29 -0.24 -11.96
N ASP A 88 19.48 0.93 -12.57
CA ASP A 88 18.42 1.91 -12.83
C ASP A 88 17.32 1.36 -13.75
N GLU A 89 17.71 0.77 -14.87
CA GLU A 89 16.76 0.18 -15.84
C GLU A 89 15.99 -1.00 -15.23
N CYS A 90 16.68 -1.84 -14.46
CA CYS A 90 16.09 -2.96 -13.72
C CYS A 90 15.09 -2.46 -12.68
N ALA A 91 15.46 -1.47 -11.86
CA ALA A 91 14.60 -0.90 -10.83
C ALA A 91 13.34 -0.27 -11.45
N ALA A 92 13.50 0.47 -12.55
CA ALA A 92 12.36 1.05 -13.28
C ALA A 92 11.41 -0.02 -13.81
N LYS A 93 11.94 -1.12 -14.35
CA LYS A 93 11.15 -2.26 -14.82
C LYS A 93 10.44 -2.98 -13.66
N SER A 94 11.12 -3.16 -12.53
CA SER A 94 10.55 -3.74 -11.32
C SER A 94 9.36 -2.92 -10.81
N LEU A 95 9.52 -1.59 -10.66
CA LEU A 95 8.44 -0.68 -10.30
C LEU A 95 7.26 -0.80 -11.28
N LYS A 96 7.54 -0.80 -12.59
CA LYS A 96 6.50 -0.92 -13.61
C LYS A 96 5.71 -2.22 -13.46
N SER A 97 6.37 -3.33 -13.10
CA SER A 97 5.69 -4.62 -12.89
C SER A 97 4.69 -4.56 -11.72
N HIS A 98 4.95 -3.71 -10.72
CA HIS A 98 4.10 -3.54 -9.55
C HIS A 98 2.98 -2.51 -9.74
N THR A 99 2.92 -1.77 -10.85
CA THR A 99 1.80 -0.85 -11.11
C THR A 99 0.44 -1.56 -11.16
N SER A 100 0.42 -2.82 -11.63
CA SER A 100 -0.77 -3.68 -11.63
C SER A 100 -1.29 -3.98 -10.22
N PHE A 101 -0.43 -3.93 -9.21
CA PHE A 101 -0.79 -4.12 -7.80
C PHE A 101 -1.72 -3.00 -7.32
N ILE A 102 -1.48 -1.75 -7.73
CA ILE A 102 -2.35 -0.61 -7.37
C ILE A 102 -3.79 -0.85 -7.83
N SER A 103 -3.97 -1.39 -9.04
CA SER A 103 -5.31 -1.76 -9.53
C SER A 103 -5.95 -2.88 -8.70
N ALA A 104 -5.17 -3.84 -8.21
CA ALA A 104 -5.67 -4.89 -7.32
C ALA A 104 -6.13 -4.33 -5.96
N ILE A 105 -5.42 -3.34 -5.42
CA ILE A 105 -5.82 -2.63 -4.19
C ILE A 105 -7.14 -1.92 -4.41
N GLN A 106 -7.26 -1.18 -5.51
CA GLN A 106 -8.51 -0.47 -5.86
C GLN A 106 -9.69 -1.44 -5.93
N GLN A 107 -9.54 -2.57 -6.61
CA GLN A 107 -10.59 -3.59 -6.69
C GLN A 107 -10.96 -4.16 -5.32
N ARG A 108 -9.98 -4.39 -4.44
CA ARG A 108 -10.23 -4.90 -3.09
C ARG A 108 -10.98 -3.89 -2.25
N VAL A 109 -10.59 -2.62 -2.30
CA VAL A 109 -11.30 -1.53 -1.61
C VAL A 109 -12.72 -1.40 -2.13
N SER A 110 -12.94 -1.46 -3.45
CA SER A 110 -14.29 -1.44 -4.02
C SER A 110 -15.18 -2.55 -3.46
N ARG A 111 -14.68 -3.80 -3.39
CA ARG A 111 -15.44 -4.94 -2.82
C ARG A 111 -15.75 -4.81 -1.33
N ILE A 112 -14.99 -4.02 -0.58
CA ILE A 112 -15.27 -3.77 0.84
C ILE A 112 -16.43 -2.77 0.98
N VAL A 113 -16.54 -1.84 0.03
CA VAL A 113 -17.51 -0.73 0.04
C VAL A 113 -18.82 -1.08 -0.69
N GLU A 114 -18.82 -2.14 -1.50
CA GLU A 114 -20.01 -2.77 -2.09
C GLU A 114 -20.88 -3.47 -1.04
#